data_AF-X1Q5L9-F1
#
_entry.id   AF-X1Q5L9-F1
#
_cell.length_a   1.000
_cell.length_b   1.000
_cell.length_c   1.000
_cell.angle_alpha   90.00
_cell.angle_beta   90.00
_cell.angle_gamma   90.00
#
_symmetry.space_group_name_H-M   'P 1'
#
loop_
_entity.id
_entity.type
_entity.pdbx_description
1 polymer ?
#
loop_
_entity_poly.entity_id
_entity_poly.type
_entity_poly.pdbx_seq_one_letter_code
_entity_poly.pdbx_strand_id
1 'polypeptide(L)'
;VVKPATTWFNQLVKNWLDQKVAGDDATIYVMGSVTPGPNQLEVNCSAGGTIPDTVMWHYGTSKTNMPGQEEAQNVAVKFPATIGGLVTGKKYYLQVRATAPDGVIGTRSGIYIGVPE
;
A
#
# COMPACT_ATOMS: atom_id res chain seq x y z
N VAL A 1 -11.24 -13.86 -24.12
CA VAL A 1 -12.12 -12.79 -23.58
C VAL A 1 -11.22 -11.73 -22.96
N VAL A 2 -11.17 -10.51 -23.51
CA VAL A 2 -10.45 -9.40 -22.87
C VAL A 2 -11.28 -9.01 -21.65
N LYS A 3 -10.76 -9.29 -20.46
CA LYS A 3 -11.42 -8.86 -19.21
C LYS A 3 -11.32 -7.33 -19.18
N PRO A 4 -12.43 -6.59 -19.12
CA PRO A 4 -12.36 -5.14 -19.06
C PRO A 4 -11.49 -4.73 -17.88
N ALA A 5 -10.61 -3.75 -18.12
CA ALA A 5 -9.72 -3.23 -17.08
C ALA A 5 -10.57 -2.83 -15.88
N THR A 6 -10.30 -3.47 -14.74
CA THR A 6 -11.03 -3.20 -13.50
C THR A 6 -10.59 -1.82 -13.02
N THR A 7 -11.53 -0.89 -12.83
CA THR A 7 -11.20 0.42 -12.25
C THR A 7 -10.59 0.22 -10.86
N TRP A 8 -9.81 1.20 -10.39
CA TRP A 8 -9.20 1.11 -9.04
C TRP A 8 -10.26 0.88 -7.96
N PHE A 9 -11.43 1.49 -8.11
CA PHE A 9 -12.57 1.32 -7.21
C PHE A 9 -13.13 -0.11 -7.26
N ASN A 10 -13.34 -0.67 -8.46
CA ASN A 10 -13.83 -2.03 -8.60
C ASN A 10 -12.83 -3.06 -8.03
N GLN A 11 -11.52 -2.79 -8.15
CA GLN A 11 -10.48 -3.63 -7.56
C GLN A 11 -10.50 -3.55 -6.02
N LEU A 12 -10.69 -2.36 -5.47
CA LEU A 12 -10.83 -2.14 -4.03
C LEU A 12 -12.04 -2.88 -3.45
N VAL A 13 -13.20 -2.75 -4.08
CA VAL A 13 -14.43 -3.47 -3.68
C VAL A 13 -14.22 -4.98 -3.78
N LYS A 14 -13.56 -5.46 -4.85
CA LYS A 14 -13.26 -6.89 -4.98
C LYS A 14 -12.37 -7.39 -3.85
N ASN A 15 -11.28 -6.68 -3.50
CA ASN A 15 -10.40 -7.08 -2.41
C ASN A 15 -11.15 -7.15 -1.07
N TRP A 16 -12.06 -6.21 -0.81
CA TRP A 16 -12.92 -6.25 0.37
C TRP A 16 -13.80 -7.50 0.41
N LEU A 17 -14.48 -7.80 -0.71
CA LEU A 17 -15.34 -8.98 -0.80
C LEU A 17 -14.54 -10.28 -0.67
N ASP A 18 -13.36 -10.36 -1.30
CA ASP A 18 -12.50 -11.54 -1.21
C ASP A 18 -12.10 -11.85 0.24
N GLN A 19 -11.78 -10.81 1.03
CA GLN A 19 -11.47 -10.96 2.46
C GLN A 19 -12.69 -11.46 3.23
N LYS A 20 -13.88 -10.89 3.00
CA LYS A 20 -15.11 -11.34 3.67
C LYS A 20 -15.51 -12.76 3.29
N VAL A 21 -15.24 -13.18 2.05
CA VAL A 21 -15.44 -14.58 1.60
C VAL A 21 -14.44 -15.53 2.28
N ALA A 22 -13.21 -15.09 2.55
CA ALA A 22 -12.21 -15.87 3.28
C ALA A 22 -12.50 -16.01 4.78
N GLY A 23 -13.51 -15.30 5.31
CA GLY A 23 -13.80 -15.24 6.74
C GLY A 23 -12.96 -14.20 7.49
N ASP A 24 -12.22 -13.39 6.74
CA ASP A 24 -11.31 -12.38 7.26
C ASP A 24 -11.98 -10.99 7.38
N ASP A 25 -11.23 -10.07 7.97
CA ASP A 25 -11.57 -8.67 8.10
C ASP A 25 -11.06 -7.82 6.95
N ALA A 26 -11.90 -6.85 6.57
CA ALA A 26 -11.62 -6.02 5.42
C ALA A 26 -11.12 -4.64 5.84
N THR A 27 -10.03 -4.24 5.21
CA THR A 27 -9.40 -2.93 5.36
C THR A 27 -9.34 -2.22 4.01
N ILE A 28 -9.61 -0.92 4.01
CA ILE A 28 -9.38 -0.04 2.87
C ILE A 28 -8.30 0.96 3.24
N TYR A 29 -7.36 1.18 2.33
CA TYR A 29 -6.38 2.25 2.44
C TYR A 29 -6.77 3.44 1.57
N VAL A 30 -6.81 4.62 2.19
CA VAL A 30 -7.24 5.89 1.58
C VAL A 30 -6.24 7.00 1.88
N MET A 31 -6.41 8.14 1.20
CA MET A 31 -5.63 9.37 1.47
C MET A 31 -4.11 9.14 1.43
N GLY A 32 -3.66 8.30 0.49
CA GLY A 32 -2.23 8.00 0.37
C GLY A 32 -1.45 9.22 -0.14
N SER A 33 -0.32 9.50 0.49
CA SER A 33 0.59 10.58 0.12
C SER A 33 1.99 10.04 -0.09
N VAL A 34 2.71 10.63 -1.04
CA VAL A 34 4.11 10.35 -1.33
C VAL A 34 4.81 11.70 -1.51
N THR A 35 5.70 12.03 -0.59
CA THR A 35 6.48 13.29 -0.60
C THR A 35 7.92 12.96 -0.96
N PRO A 36 8.43 13.46 -2.09
CA PRO A 36 9.84 13.31 -2.45
C PRO A 36 10.80 13.99 -1.48
N GLY A 37 11.95 13.38 -1.27
CA GLY A 37 13.12 14.00 -0.66
C GLY A 37 14.42 13.43 -1.26
N PRO A 38 15.58 13.92 -0.81
CA PRO A 38 16.88 13.47 -1.33
C PRO A 38 17.07 11.97 -1.13
N ASN A 39 17.11 11.22 -2.24
CA ASN A 39 17.28 9.76 -2.23
C ASN A 39 16.23 9.01 -1.38
N GLN A 40 15.06 9.61 -1.13
CA GLN A 40 14.03 9.04 -0.26
C GLN A 40 12.61 9.42 -0.69
N LEU A 41 11.63 8.69 -0.16
CA LEU A 41 10.21 9.01 -0.23
C LEU A 41 9.61 8.92 1.17
N GLU A 42 9.00 10.00 1.65
CA GLU A 42 8.11 9.94 2.80
C GLU A 42 6.72 9.52 2.33
N VAL A 43 6.18 8.48 2.95
CA VAL A 43 4.92 7.87 2.53
C VAL A 43 3.95 7.83 3.68
N ASN A 44 2.66 7.93 3.37
CA ASN A 44 1.61 7.76 4.35
C ASN A 44 0.33 7.27 3.67
N CYS A 45 -0.53 6.62 4.43
CA CYS A 45 -1.92 6.36 4.07
C CYS A 45 -2.74 6.18 5.34
N SER A 46 -4.05 6.38 5.24
CA SER A 46 -4.99 6.09 6.32
C SER A 46 -5.72 4.77 6.03
N ALA A 47 -6.02 3.99 7.06
CA ALA A 47 -6.91 2.84 6.94
C ALA A 47 -8.35 3.17 7.39
N GLY A 48 -9.30 2.45 6.81
CA GLY A 48 -10.69 2.37 7.26
C GLY A 48 -11.18 0.93 7.27
N GLY A 49 -12.20 0.64 8.09
CA GLY A 49 -12.61 -0.73 8.41
C GLY A 49 -11.85 -1.27 9.63
N THR A 50 -11.46 -2.54 9.62
CA THR A 50 -10.52 -3.06 10.62
C THR A 50 -9.16 -2.45 10.38
N ILE A 51 -8.59 -1.81 11.40
CA ILE A 51 -7.32 -1.10 11.28
C ILE A 51 -6.18 -2.07 11.61
N PRO A 52 -5.21 -2.28 10.69
CA PRO A 52 -4.02 -3.06 10.98
C PRO A 52 -3.19 -2.46 12.11
N ASP A 53 -2.46 -3.30 12.83
CA ASP A 53 -1.43 -2.84 13.77
C ASP A 53 -0.16 -2.43 13.01
N THR A 54 0.18 -3.24 12.00
CA THR A 54 1.37 -3.07 11.16
C THR A 54 1.08 -3.35 9.70
N VAL A 55 1.83 -2.66 8.84
CA VAL A 55 1.82 -2.86 7.39
C VAL A 55 3.23 -2.82 6.84
N MET A 56 3.40 -3.36 5.63
CA MET A 56 4.60 -3.19 4.82
C MET A 56 4.31 -2.33 3.61
N TRP A 57 5.12 -1.28 3.44
CA TRP A 57 5.24 -0.54 2.20
C TRP A 57 6.15 -1.30 1.24
N HIS A 58 5.53 -2.03 0.31
CA HIS A 58 6.26 -2.63 -0.79
C HIS A 58 6.59 -1.58 -1.84
N TYR A 59 7.83 -1.57 -2.33
CA TYR A 59 8.25 -0.64 -3.38
C TYR A 59 9.19 -1.27 -4.41
N GLY A 60 9.20 -0.69 -5.61
CA GLY A 60 10.08 -1.11 -6.69
C GLY A 60 9.87 -0.33 -7.97
N THR A 61 10.70 -0.58 -8.99
CA THR A 61 10.63 0.12 -10.27
C THR A 61 9.65 -0.54 -11.25
N SER A 62 8.91 -1.56 -10.80
CA SER A 62 7.84 -2.23 -11.53
C SER A 62 6.55 -2.23 -10.72
N LYS A 63 5.42 -2.06 -11.41
CA LYS A 63 4.07 -2.13 -10.81
C LYS A 63 3.71 -3.53 -10.31
N THR A 64 4.36 -4.57 -10.83
CA THR A 64 4.04 -5.97 -10.52
C THR A 64 5.10 -6.67 -9.69
N ASN A 65 6.33 -6.13 -9.65
CA ASN A 65 7.42 -6.66 -8.84
C ASN A 65 8.01 -5.54 -7.96
N MET A 66 7.72 -5.60 -6.67
CA MET A 66 8.12 -4.63 -5.64
C MET A 66 8.94 -5.35 -4.55
N PRO A 67 10.26 -5.54 -4.76
CA PRO A 67 11.10 -6.32 -3.86
C PRO A 67 11.48 -5.58 -2.58
N GLY A 68 11.49 -4.24 -2.62
CA GLY A 68 11.76 -3.42 -1.44
C GLY A 68 10.58 -3.45 -0.49
N GLN A 69 10.87 -3.41 0.81
CA GLN A 69 9.86 -3.38 1.87
C GLN A 69 10.33 -2.43 2.97
N GLU A 70 9.41 -1.63 3.49
CA GLU A 70 9.61 -0.76 4.64
C GLU A 70 8.42 -0.94 5.59
N GLU A 71 8.67 -1.17 6.87
CA GLU A 71 7.59 -1.36 7.85
C GLU A 71 6.98 -0.01 8.24
N ALA A 72 5.67 0.01 8.44
CA ALA A 72 4.98 1.13 9.05
C ALA A 72 4.05 0.64 10.17
N GLN A 73 4.17 1.28 11.33
CA GLN A 73 3.31 1.06 12.48
C GLN A 73 2.06 1.95 12.39
N ASN A 74 0.96 1.49 12.96
CA ASN A 74 -0.25 2.29 13.08
C ASN A 74 -0.02 3.50 14.00
N VAL A 75 -0.21 4.71 13.46
CA VAL A 75 -0.21 5.97 14.18
C VAL A 75 -1.55 6.66 13.95
N ALA A 76 -2.49 6.46 14.87
CA ALA A 76 -3.84 7.02 14.79
C ALA A 76 -4.51 6.76 13.42
N VAL A 77 -4.61 5.48 13.05
CA VAL A 77 -5.12 4.94 11.77
C VAL A 77 -4.30 5.26 10.53
N LYS A 78 -3.09 5.80 10.69
CA LYS A 78 -2.17 6.14 9.60
C LYS A 78 -0.93 5.25 9.64
N PHE A 79 -0.29 5.10 8.48
CA PHE A 79 0.92 4.28 8.32
C PHE A 79 2.05 5.09 7.69
N PRO A 80 2.65 6.04 8.43
CA PRO A 80 3.78 6.83 7.96
C PRO A 80 5.05 5.98 7.90
N ALA A 81 5.86 6.16 6.86
CA ALA A 81 7.21 5.61 6.77
C ALA A 81 8.12 6.49 5.91
N THR A 82 9.43 6.30 6.04
CA THR A 82 10.44 6.93 5.19
C THR A 82 11.21 5.85 4.46
N ILE A 83 11.03 5.77 3.14
CA ILE A 83 11.73 4.79 2.30
C ILE A 83 13.00 5.44 1.78
N GLY A 84 14.15 5.04 2.33
CA GLY A 84 15.47 5.58 1.98
C GLY A 84 16.23 4.76 0.94
N GLY A 85 17.43 5.24 0.59
CA GLY A 85 18.37 4.52 -0.29
C GLY A 85 17.91 4.44 -1.75
N LEU A 86 17.01 5.32 -2.16
CA LEU A 86 16.44 5.34 -3.50
C LEU A 86 17.32 6.16 -4.45
N VAL A 87 17.34 5.74 -5.71
CA VAL A 87 17.99 6.51 -6.80
C VAL A 87 17.15 7.74 -7.15
N THR A 88 17.71 8.94 -6.98
CA THR A 88 17.14 10.23 -7.41
C THR A 88 16.70 10.21 -8.87
N GLY A 89 15.55 10.84 -9.15
CA GLY A 89 14.97 10.92 -10.50
C GLY A 89 14.40 9.60 -11.03
N LYS A 90 14.56 8.48 -10.30
CA LYS A 90 14.02 7.18 -10.70
C LYS A 90 12.59 7.01 -10.18
N LYS A 91 11.71 6.52 -11.05
CA LYS A 91 10.32 6.24 -10.70
C LYS A 91 10.21 4.95 -9.88
N TYR A 92 9.51 5.04 -8.75
CA TYR A 92 9.13 3.91 -7.90
C TYR A 92 7.61 3.80 -7.83
N TYR A 93 7.15 2.55 -7.78
CA TYR A 93 5.77 2.16 -7.51
C TYR A 93 5.71 1.59 -6.10
N LEU A 94 4.66 1.95 -5.36
CA LEU A 94 4.52 1.61 -3.95
C LEU A 94 3.14 1.04 -3.65
N GLN A 95 3.06 0.10 -2.71
CA GLN A 95 1.80 -0.49 -2.25
C GLN A 95 1.90 -0.90 -0.79
N VAL A 96 0.89 -0.54 -0.01
CA VAL A 96 0.73 -0.99 1.38
C VAL A 96 0.09 -2.36 1.41
N ARG A 97 0.61 -3.23 2.27
CA ARG A 97 0.07 -4.57 2.53
C ARG A 97 0.05 -4.82 4.04
N ALA A 98 -1.09 -5.25 4.57
CA ALA A 98 -1.20 -5.56 5.99
C ALA A 98 -0.33 -6.76 6.38
N THR A 99 0.25 -6.68 7.58
CA THR A 99 1.05 -7.77 8.18
C THR A 99 0.51 -8.24 9.53
N ALA A 100 -0.26 -7.42 10.23
CA ALA A 100 -0.96 -7.83 11.46
C ALA A 100 -2.20 -6.95 11.71
N PRO A 101 -3.23 -7.46 12.41
CA PRO A 101 -3.40 -8.86 12.85
C PRO A 101 -3.70 -9.82 11.68
N ASP A 102 -3.67 -11.14 11.94
CA ASP A 102 -3.85 -12.18 10.91
C ASP A 102 -5.12 -11.98 10.06
N GLY A 103 -6.20 -11.56 10.70
CA GLY A 103 -7.50 -11.34 10.04
C GLY A 103 -7.52 -10.22 9.02
N VAL A 104 -6.48 -9.39 8.87
CA VAL A 104 -6.42 -8.36 7.80
C VAL A 104 -5.32 -8.64 6.78
N ILE A 105 -4.57 -9.73 6.94
CA ILE A 105 -3.51 -10.13 6.01
C ILE A 105 -4.13 -10.45 4.65
N GLY A 106 -3.54 -9.88 3.60
CA GLY A 106 -4.06 -9.98 2.23
C GLY A 106 -4.79 -8.73 1.74
N THR A 107 -5.14 -7.80 2.63
CA THR A 107 -5.58 -6.45 2.25
C THR A 107 -4.43 -5.65 1.64
N ARG A 108 -4.73 -4.88 0.58
CA ARG A 108 -3.74 -4.10 -0.17
C ARG A 108 -4.28 -2.74 -0.58
N SER A 109 -3.43 -1.72 -0.57
CA SER A 109 -3.76 -0.42 -1.14
C SER A 109 -3.78 -0.45 -2.68
N GLY A 110 -4.25 0.66 -3.26
CA GLY A 110 -3.88 1.01 -4.63
C GLY A 110 -2.37 1.22 -4.78
N ILE A 111 -1.90 1.31 -6.03
CA ILE A 111 -0.49 1.55 -6.32
C ILE A 111 -0.23 3.06 -6.36
N TYR A 112 0.70 3.51 -5.52
CA TYR A 112 1.21 4.88 -5.52
C TYR A 112 2.46 5.00 -6.39
N ILE A 113 2.83 6.23 -6.74
CA ILE A 113 4.02 6.53 -7.55
C ILE A 113 4.80 7.65 -6.86
N GLY A 114 6.11 7.48 -6.75
CA GLY A 114 7.03 8.50 -6.27
C GLY A 114 8.28 8.58 -7.13
N VAL A 115 8.89 9.76 -7.15
CA VAL A 115 10.20 10.00 -7.77
C VAL A 115 11.02 10.78 -6.75
N PRO A 116 12.09 10.20 -6.17
CA PRO A 116 12.95 10.90 -5.22
C PRO A 116 13.68 12.08 -5.87
N GLU A 117 14.00 13.09 -5.06
CA GLU A 117 14.75 14.29 -5.44
C GLU A 117 16.26 14.15 -5.24
#